data_AF-A0A835VPH7-F1
#
_entry.id   AF-A0A835VPH7-F1
#
_cell.length_a   1.000
_cell.length_b   1.000
_cell.length_c   1.000
_cell.angle_alpha   90.00
_cell.angle_beta   90.00
_cell.angle_gamma   90.00
#
_symmetry.space_group_name_H-M   'P 1'
#
loop_
_entity.id
_entity.type
_entity.pdbx_description
1 polymer ?
#
loop_
_entity_poly.entity_id
_entity_poly.type
_entity_poly.pdbx_seq_one_letter_code
_entity_poly.pdbx_strand_id
1 'polypeptide(L)' 'MLEPLADIPQLDEDESEQSTQKQAQKSNEQKIYEYLEEHGPSAPLKIADEISLSVLEVVGILQQLERKKKVINSWQT' A
#
# COMPACT_ATOMS: atom_id res chain seq x y z
N MET A 1 25.35 32.46 35.08
CA MET A 1 25.67 31.80 33.81
C MET A 1 25.84 30.33 34.12
N LEU A 2 24.96 29.48 33.60
CA LEU A 2 25.00 28.02 33.75
C LEU A 2 24.66 27.43 32.36
N GLU A 3 25.42 26.41 31.99
CA GLU A 3 25.64 25.87 30.64
C GLU A 3 24.38 25.25 29.98
N PRO A 4 24.27 25.23 28.64
CA PRO A 4 23.10 24.70 27.94
C PRO A 4 23.04 23.17 28.02
N LEU A 5 21.82 22.65 28.18
CA LEU A 5 21.50 21.22 28.15
C LEU A 5 22.10 20.58 26.90
N ALA A 6 22.81 19.47 27.11
CA ALA A 6 23.37 18.64 26.08
C ALA A 6 22.35 18.32 24.98
N ASP A 7 22.80 18.57 23.75
CA ASP A 7 22.25 18.13 22.48
C ASP A 7 21.85 16.65 22.57
N ILE A 8 20.56 16.38 22.77
CA ILE A 8 20.01 15.05 22.53
C ILE A 8 19.90 14.98 21.01
N PRO A 9 20.61 14.07 20.30
CA PRO A 9 20.31 13.87 18.90
C PRO A 9 18.83 13.48 18.82
N GLN A 10 18.00 14.35 18.24
CA GLN A 10 16.68 13.95 17.79
C GLN A 10 16.92 12.81 16.80
N LEU A 11 16.59 11.60 17.23
CA LEU A 11 16.34 10.49 16.34
C LEU A 11 15.20 10.94 15.41
N ASP A 12 15.57 11.48 14.25
CA ASP A 12 14.72 11.61 13.07
C ASP A 12 14.41 10.20 12.52
N GLU A 13 13.70 9.38 13.30
CA GLU A 13 13.26 8.04 12.89
C GLU A 13 11.84 8.03 12.30
N ASP A 14 11.20 9.19 12.10
CA ASP A 14 9.78 9.23 11.67
C ASP A 14 9.55 9.31 10.13
N GLU A 15 10.58 9.55 9.31
CA GLU A 15 10.41 9.66 7.84
C GLU A 15 10.83 8.42 7.02
N SER A 16 11.61 7.50 7.60
CA SER A 16 12.04 6.28 6.90
C SER A 16 10.96 5.18 6.85
N GLU A 17 10.14 5.03 7.90
CA GLU A 17 9.13 3.96 7.98
C GLU A 17 7.91 4.23 7.07
N GLN A 18 7.59 5.49 6.82
CA GLN A 18 6.47 5.87 5.94
C GLN A 18 6.78 5.62 4.46
N SER A 19 8.06 5.64 4.09
CA SER A 19 8.52 5.41 2.71
C SER A 19 8.57 3.91 2.36
N THR A 20 8.96 3.07 3.32
CA THR A 20 9.01 1.61 3.12
C THR A 20 7.60 1.00 3.03
N GLN A 21 6.64 1.45 3.84
CA GLN A 21 5.25 1.01 3.75
C GLN A 21 4.60 1.39 2.40
N LYS A 22 4.83 2.60 1.91
CA LYS A 22 4.31 3.03 0.59
C LYS A 22 4.91 2.22 -0.55
N GLN A 23 6.18 1.82 -0.45
CA GLN A 23 6.84 0.98 -1.45
C GLN A 23 6.34 -0.47 -1.41
N ALA A 24 6.16 -1.04 -0.21
CA ALA A 24 5.59 -2.37 -0.04
C ALA A 24 4.16 -2.45 -0.57
N GLN A 25 3.33 -1.45 -0.29
CA GLN A 25 1.95 -1.39 -0.77
C GLN A 25 1.88 -1.30 -2.32
N LYS A 26 2.78 -0.54 -2.96
CA LYS A 26 2.86 -0.50 -4.44
C LYS A 26 3.27 -1.86 -5.03
N SER A 27 4.22 -2.55 -4.40
CA SER A 27 4.64 -3.88 -4.85
C SER A 27 3.49 -4.90 -4.73
N ASN A 28 2.74 -4.84 -3.62
CA ASN A 28 1.56 -5.70 -3.41
C ASN A 28 0.43 -5.36 -4.42
N GLU A 29 0.21 -4.09 -4.73
CA GLU A 29 -0.75 -3.66 -5.76
C GLU A 29 -0.40 -4.25 -7.13
N GLN A 30 0.88 -4.22 -7.53
CA GLN A 30 1.32 -4.81 -8.80
C GLN A 30 1.10 -6.33 -8.86
N LYS A 31 1.41 -7.06 -7.79
CA LYS A 31 1.19 -8.52 -7.74
C LYS A 31 -0.28 -8.89 -7.90
N ILE A 32 -1.17 -8.15 -7.24
CA ILE A 32 -2.62 -8.34 -7.36
C ILE A 32 -3.08 -8.04 -8.78
N TYR A 33 -2.54 -7.00 -9.41
CA TYR A 33 -2.84 -6.68 -10.81
C TYR A 33 -2.39 -7.78 -11.77
N GLU A 34 -1.16 -8.26 -11.65
CA GLU A 34 -0.62 -9.33 -12.49
C GLU A 34 -1.46 -10.62 -12.36
N TYR A 35 -1.84 -10.98 -11.12
CA TYR A 35 -2.73 -12.11 -10.88
C TYR A 35 -4.09 -11.95 -11.55
N LEU A 36 -4.71 -10.77 -11.43
CA LEU A 36 -6.01 -10.48 -12.05
C LEU A 36 -5.93 -10.42 -13.57
N GLU A 37 -4.80 -10.04 -14.14
CA GLU A 37 -4.56 -10.03 -15.58
C GLU A 37 -4.43 -11.46 -16.13
N GLU A 38 -3.72 -12.35 -15.42
CA GLU A 38 -3.51 -13.74 -15.83
C GLU A 38 -4.76 -14.62 -15.60
N HIS A 39 -5.39 -14.51 -14.43
CA HIS A 39 -6.49 -15.40 -14.02
C HIS A 39 -7.89 -14.77 -14.13
N GLY A 40 -7.97 -13.46 -14.38
CA GLY A 40 -9.22 -12.73 -14.37
C GLY A 40 -9.75 -12.42 -12.96
N PRO A 41 -10.96 -11.84 -12.87
CA PRO A 41 -11.56 -11.45 -11.59
C PRO A 41 -11.77 -12.66 -10.69
N SER A 42 -11.13 -12.63 -9.52
CA SER A 42 -11.12 -13.73 -8.56
C SER A 42 -11.52 -13.26 -7.16
N ALA A 43 -11.93 -14.20 -6.31
CA ALA A 43 -12.25 -13.91 -4.92
C ALA A 43 -11.00 -13.44 -4.16
N PRO A 44 -11.10 -12.43 -3.26
CA PRO A 44 -9.96 -11.92 -2.50
C PRO A 44 -9.22 -13.00 -1.71
N LEU A 45 -9.95 -14.00 -1.22
CA LEU A 45 -9.38 -15.15 -0.51
C LEU A 45 -8.44 -15.98 -1.41
N LYS A 46 -8.84 -16.20 -2.66
CA LYS A 46 -8.05 -16.97 -3.62
C LYS A 46 -6.80 -16.21 -4.03
N ILE A 47 -6.94 -14.91 -4.27
CA ILE A 47 -5.81 -14.04 -4.61
C ILE A 47 -4.79 -14.04 -3.44
N ALA A 48 -5.27 -13.86 -2.21
CA ALA A 48 -4.46 -13.85 -1.00
C ALA A 48 -3.66 -15.15 -0.79
N ASP A 49 -4.30 -16.30 -1.04
CA ASP A 49 -3.67 -17.62 -0.97
C ASP A 49 -2.52 -17.74 -1.99
N GLU A 50 -2.77 -17.35 -3.24
CA GLU A 50 -1.84 -17.51 -4.35
C GLU A 50 -0.61 -16.59 -4.24
N ILE A 51 -0.81 -15.33 -3.85
CA ILE A 51 0.29 -14.35 -3.73
C ILE A 51 0.85 -14.24 -2.30
N SER A 52 0.41 -15.12 -1.39
CA SER A 52 0.82 -15.17 0.01
C SER A 52 0.70 -13.81 0.72
N LEU A 53 -0.42 -13.12 0.52
CA LEU A 53 -0.73 -11.84 1.17
C LEU A 53 -1.90 -12.00 2.14
N SER A 54 -2.03 -11.04 3.06
CA SER A 54 -3.20 -10.99 3.93
C SER A 54 -4.46 -10.65 3.13
N VAL A 55 -5.55 -11.39 3.38
CA VAL A 55 -6.86 -11.12 2.75
C VAL A 55 -7.30 -9.67 2.97
N LEU A 56 -7.00 -9.10 4.15
CA LEU A 56 -7.29 -7.70 4.46
C LEU A 56 -6.53 -6.73 3.55
N GLU A 57 -5.25 -6.99 3.27
CA GLU A 57 -4.47 -6.17 2.35
C GLU A 57 -5.00 -6.28 0.93
N VAL A 58 -5.30 -7.50 0.48
CA VAL A 58 -5.86 -7.74 -0.86
C VAL A 58 -7.18 -7.00 -1.04
N VAL A 59 -8.12 -7.13 -0.09
CA VAL A 59 -9.40 -6.41 -0.12
C VAL A 59 -9.18 -4.90 -0.12
N GLY A 60 -8.27 -4.41 0.72
CA GLY A 60 -7.94 -2.99 0.78
C GLY A 60 -7.44 -2.44 -0.56
N ILE A 61 -6.55 -3.17 -1.22
CA ILE A 61 -6.02 -2.80 -2.53
C ILE A 61 -7.12 -2.87 -3.59
N LEU A 62 -7.88 -3.97 -3.68
CA LEU A 62 -8.98 -4.11 -4.65
C LEU A 62 -9.99 -2.95 -4.57
N GLN A 63 -10.37 -2.53 -3.35
CA GLN A 63 -11.24 -1.37 -3.15
C GLN A 63 -10.60 -0.04 -3.60
N GLN A 64 -9.28 0.11 -3.44
CA GLN A 64 -8.57 1.28 -3.94
C GLN A 64 -8.56 1.29 -5.48
N LEU A 65 -8.36 0.15 -6.13
CA LEU A 65 -8.40 0.02 -7.57
C LEU A 65 -9.78 0.33 -8.15
N GLU A 66 -10.83 -0.20 -7.52
CA GLU A 66 -12.21 0.10 -7.91
C GLU A 66 -12.51 1.59 -7.77
N ARG A 67 -12.09 2.21 -6.66
CA ARG A 67 -12.22 3.66 -6.45
C ARG A 67 -11.46 4.46 -7.51
N LYS A 68 -10.21 4.12 -7.82
CA LYS A 68 -9.42 4.78 -8.88
C LYS A 68 -10.13 4.69 -10.24
N LYS A 69 -10.66 3.51 -10.60
CA LYS A 69 -11.41 3.30 -11.84
C LYS A 69 -12.70 4.15 -11.88
N LYS A 70 -13.44 4.20 -10.76
CA LYS A 70 -14.64 5.04 -10.64
C LYS A 70 -14.32 6.53 -10.77
N VAL A 71 -13.23 6.98 -10.15
CA VAL A 71 -12.77 8.37 -10.25
C VAL A 71 -12.49 8.71 -11.71
N ILE A 72 -11.69 7.92 -12.43
CA ILE A 72 -11.36 8.17 -13.85
C ILE A 72 -12.62 8.28 -14.72
N ASN A 73 -13.57 7.37 -14.57
CA ASN A 73 -14.83 7.41 -15.32
C ASN A 73 -15.70 8.64 -14.99
N SER A 74 -15.59 9.19 -13.78
CA SER A 74 -16.35 10.36 -13.34
C SER A 74 -15.85 11.68 -13.94
N TRP A 75 -14.62 11.74 -14.49
CA TRP A 75 -14.07 12.93 -15.16
C TRP A 75 -14.35 12.96 -16.67
N GLN A 76 -14.92 11.88 -17.23
CA GLN A 76 -15.23 11.76 -18.65
C GLN A 76 -16.69 12.08 -19.00
N THR A 77 -17.49 12.51 -18.01
CA THR A 77 -18.89 12.95 -18.17
C THR A 77 -18.97 14.46 -18.00
#